data_AF-A0A2R4T0H2-F1
#
_entry.id   AF-A0A2R4T0H2-F1
#
_cell.length_a   1.000
_cell.length_b   1.000
_cell.length_c   1.000
_cell.angle_alpha   90.00
_cell.angle_beta   90.00
_cell.angle_gamma   90.00
#
_symmetry.space_group_name_H-M   'P 1'
#
loop_
_entity.id
_entity.type
_entity.pdbx_description
1 polymer ?
#
loop_
_entity_poly.entity_id
_entity_poly.type
_entity_poly.pdbx_seq_one_letter_code
_entity_poly.pdbx_strand_id
1 'polypeptide(L)'
;MLCDHGLTDTGQFEVLRDIAGFCIQARATIEDGPESIRRAEIRPTHTPAVLITRGRLTEQLTKIINLPQGERIKAFRLLVALLGVADERRRACFCADGCGHAWHHWATDGIL
;
A
#
# COMPACT_ATOMS: atom_id res chain seq x y z
N MET A 1 -11.20 26.06 20.97
CA MET A 1 -10.16 26.32 19.95
C MET A 1 -9.82 24.98 19.34
N LEU A 2 -10.50 24.62 18.26
CA LEU A 2 -10.31 23.35 17.55
C LEU A 2 -9.07 23.51 16.67
N CYS A 3 -7.96 22.90 17.08
CA CYS A 3 -6.80 22.76 16.20
C CYS A 3 -7.19 21.84 15.02
N ASP A 4 -6.46 21.89 13.94
CA ASP A 4 -6.67 21.09 12.73
C ASP A 4 -5.85 19.79 12.87
N HIS A 5 -6.51 18.66 13.14
CA HIS A 5 -5.89 17.47 13.76
C HIS A 5 -5.31 16.51 12.70
N GLY A 6 -4.05 16.75 12.29
CA GLY A 6 -3.23 15.70 11.68
C GLY A 6 -2.96 14.57 12.68
N LEU A 7 -2.79 13.33 12.18
CA LEU A 7 -2.39 12.20 13.04
C LEU A 7 -1.07 12.48 13.75
N THR A 8 -0.96 12.01 15.00
CA THR A 8 0.29 12.01 15.77
C THR A 8 1.38 11.21 15.05
N ASP A 9 2.64 11.38 15.45
CA ASP A 9 3.72 10.57 14.90
C ASP A 9 3.45 9.06 15.05
N THR A 10 3.01 8.61 16.24
CA THR A 10 2.61 7.22 16.45
C THR A 10 1.45 6.81 15.54
N GLY A 11 0.42 7.65 15.40
CA GLY A 11 -0.73 7.35 14.55
C GLY A 11 -0.36 7.23 13.06
N GLN A 12 0.56 8.06 12.57
CA GLN A 12 1.08 7.94 11.20
C GLN A 12 1.86 6.63 11.00
N PHE A 13 2.68 6.25 11.98
CA PHE A 13 3.40 4.97 11.93
C PHE A 13 2.44 3.77 11.90
N GLU A 14 1.42 3.78 12.74
CA GLU A 14 0.41 2.72 12.80
C GLU A 14 -0.32 2.57 11.46
N VAL A 15 -0.75 3.67 10.85
CA VAL A 15 -1.36 3.64 9.51
C VAL A 15 -0.42 3.04 8.47
N LEU A 16 0.85 3.44 8.44
CA LEU A 16 1.83 2.88 7.50
C LEU A 16 2.05 1.39 7.72
N ARG A 17 2.14 0.95 8.98
CA ARG A 17 2.28 -0.46 9.36
C ARG A 17 1.08 -1.27 8.89
N ASP A 18 -0.13 -0.75 9.06
CA ASP A 18 -1.36 -1.45 8.69
C ASP A 18 -1.47 -1.59 7.17
N ILE A 19 -1.18 -0.53 6.41
CA ILE A 19 -1.16 -0.59 4.93
C ILE A 19 -0.09 -1.55 4.43
N ALA A 20 1.09 -1.57 5.04
CA ALA A 20 2.13 -2.56 4.71
C ALA A 20 1.64 -4.00 4.96
N GLY A 21 0.89 -4.22 6.05
CA GLY A 21 0.22 -5.49 6.31
C GLY A 21 -0.79 -5.86 5.22
N PHE A 22 -1.58 -4.89 4.74
CA PHE A 22 -2.51 -5.12 3.62
C PHE A 22 -1.77 -5.44 2.32
N CYS A 23 -0.63 -4.80 2.04
CA CYS A 23 0.19 -5.14 0.87
C CYS A 23 0.65 -6.60 0.90
N ILE A 24 1.07 -7.10 2.08
CA ILE A 24 1.45 -8.51 2.27
C ILE A 24 0.24 -9.42 2.03
N GLN A 25 -0.93 -9.09 2.59
CA GLN A 25 -2.16 -9.85 2.38
C GLN A 25 -2.59 -9.85 0.91
N ALA A 26 -2.42 -8.74 0.18
CA ALA A 26 -2.65 -8.63 -1.25
C ALA A 26 -1.62 -9.40 -2.10
N ARG A 27 -0.62 -10.03 -1.47
CA ARG A 27 0.50 -10.73 -2.12
C ARG A 27 1.32 -9.79 -3.01
N ALA A 28 1.58 -8.58 -2.53
CA ALA A 28 2.49 -7.66 -3.20
C ALA A 28 3.85 -8.32 -3.45
N THR A 29 4.47 -7.95 -4.56
CA THR A 29 5.75 -8.47 -5.06
C THR A 29 6.66 -7.32 -5.47
N ILE A 30 7.95 -7.59 -5.71
CA ILE A 30 8.89 -6.53 -6.09
C ILE A 30 8.59 -5.99 -7.50
N GLU A 31 7.98 -6.82 -8.34
CA GLU A 31 7.54 -6.50 -9.69
C GLU A 31 6.42 -5.44 -9.71
N ASP A 32 5.66 -5.31 -8.62
CA ASP A 32 4.63 -4.27 -8.47
C ASP A 32 5.25 -2.88 -8.22
N GLY A 33 6.52 -2.81 -7.82
CA GLY A 33 7.21 -1.60 -7.38
C GLY A 33 7.24 -0.46 -8.42
N PRO A 34 7.71 -0.68 -9.67
CA PRO A 34 7.78 0.37 -10.68
C PRO A 34 6.43 1.01 -11.00
N GLU A 35 5.38 0.21 -11.16
CA GLU A 35 4.03 0.71 -11.42
C GLU A 35 3.46 1.46 -10.21
N SER A 36 3.76 0.99 -9.00
CA SER A 36 3.36 1.66 -7.76
C SER A 36 4.00 3.04 -7.61
N ILE A 37 5.29 3.18 -7.98
CA ILE A 37 5.98 4.48 -7.99
C ILE A 37 5.31 5.44 -8.98
N ARG A 38 4.96 4.94 -10.17
CA ARG A 38 4.27 5.72 -11.20
C ARG A 38 2.89 6.19 -10.70
N ARG A 39 2.07 5.29 -10.15
CA ARG A 39 0.72 5.61 -9.63
C ARG A 39 0.76 6.50 -8.39
N ALA A 40 1.80 6.38 -7.55
CA ALA A 40 2.00 7.25 -6.40
C ALA A 40 2.45 8.67 -6.77
N GLU A 41 2.87 8.88 -8.03
CA GLU A 41 3.45 10.12 -8.57
C GLU A 41 4.58 10.68 -7.69
N ILE A 42 5.44 9.79 -7.20
CA ILE A 42 6.65 10.16 -6.47
C ILE A 42 7.87 10.01 -7.37
N ARG A 43 8.92 10.80 -7.11
CA ARG A 43 10.17 10.67 -7.84
C ARG A 43 10.80 9.30 -7.54
N PRO A 44 11.33 8.58 -8.55
CA PRO A 44 12.05 7.32 -8.33
C PRO A 44 13.27 7.44 -7.42
N THR A 45 13.80 8.65 -7.24
CA THR A 45 14.92 8.96 -6.35
C THR A 45 14.54 9.17 -4.89
N HIS A 46 13.24 9.27 -4.57
CA HIS A 46 12.81 9.33 -3.17
C HIS A 46 13.10 8.01 -2.47
N THR A 47 13.51 8.07 -1.20
CA THR A 47 13.89 6.91 -0.39
C THR A 47 12.89 5.74 -0.44
N PRO A 48 11.56 5.93 -0.24
CA PRO A 48 10.62 4.82 -0.32
C PRO A 48 10.55 4.18 -1.71
N ALA A 49 10.70 4.97 -2.78
CA ALA A 49 10.73 4.46 -4.16
C ALA A 49 11.98 3.60 -4.43
N VAL A 50 13.14 4.02 -3.92
CA VAL A 50 14.38 3.26 -4.05
C VAL A 50 14.31 1.94 -3.27
N LEU A 51 13.71 1.96 -2.08
CA LEU A 51 13.59 0.77 -1.23
C LEU A 51 12.65 -0.27 -1.85
N ILE A 52 11.49 0.14 -2.38
CA ILE A 52 10.46 -0.81 -2.86
C ILE A 52 10.92 -1.65 -4.06
N THR A 53 11.89 -1.16 -4.83
CA THR A 53 12.41 -1.86 -6.02
C THR A 53 13.68 -2.67 -5.75
N ARG A 54 14.01 -2.99 -4.50
CA ARG A 54 15.27 -3.65 -4.13
C ARG A 54 15.08 -4.81 -3.15
N GLY A 55 15.76 -5.93 -3.39
CA GLY A 55 15.86 -7.02 -2.42
C GLY A 55 14.51 -7.66 -2.08
N ARG A 56 14.30 -8.02 -0.81
CA ARG A 56 13.09 -8.72 -0.37
C ARG A 56 12.02 -7.73 0.10
N LEU A 57 10.86 -7.75 -0.55
CA LEU A 57 9.78 -6.78 -0.30
C LEU A 57 9.43 -6.62 1.18
N THR A 58 9.25 -7.72 1.92
CA THR A 58 8.91 -7.67 3.36
C THR A 58 9.93 -6.88 4.18
N GLU A 59 11.22 -7.04 3.90
CA GLU A 59 12.29 -6.30 4.58
C GLU A 59 12.24 -4.81 4.23
N GLN A 60 11.89 -4.49 2.98
CA GLN A 60 11.75 -3.10 2.53
C GLN A 60 10.52 -2.43 3.11
N LEU A 61 9.40 -3.14 3.23
CA LEU A 61 8.21 -2.62 3.90
C LEU A 61 8.54 -2.21 5.34
N THR A 62 9.27 -3.05 6.08
CA THR A 62 9.75 -2.71 7.43
C THR A 62 10.62 -1.45 7.44
N LYS A 63 11.50 -1.26 6.45
CA LYS A 63 12.31 -0.03 6.36
C LYS A 63 11.46 1.19 6.01
N ILE A 64 10.51 1.04 5.09
CA ILE A 64 9.62 2.11 4.63
C ILE A 64 8.75 2.64 5.77
N ILE A 65 8.14 1.76 6.58
CA ILE A 65 7.30 2.20 7.71
C ILE A 65 8.10 2.89 8.82
N ASN A 66 9.41 2.63 8.92
CA ASN A 66 10.31 3.24 9.89
C ASN A 66 11.04 4.48 9.35
N LEU A 67 10.67 4.99 8.17
CA LEU A 67 11.28 6.21 7.64
C LEU A 67 10.97 7.43 8.53
N PRO A 68 11.87 8.43 8.56
CA PRO A 68 11.64 9.67 9.30
C PRO A 68 10.34 10.35 8.88
N GLN A 69 9.75 11.14 9.79
CA GLN A 69 8.44 11.77 9.59
C GLN A 69 8.31 12.52 8.26
N GLY A 70 9.36 13.23 7.81
CA GLY A 70 9.38 13.97 6.54
C GLY A 70 9.24 13.11 5.26
N GLU A 71 9.41 11.79 5.37
CA GLU A 71 9.22 10.84 4.27
C GLU A 71 7.86 10.12 4.32
N ARG A 72 7.11 10.23 5.42
CA ARG A 72 5.90 9.43 5.65
C ARG A 72 4.77 9.69 4.69
N ILE A 73 4.60 10.93 4.21
CA ILE A 73 3.60 11.23 3.16
C ILE A 73 3.95 10.51 1.85
N LYS A 74 5.23 10.45 1.48
CA LYS A 74 5.68 9.73 0.28
C LYS A 74 5.52 8.22 0.46
N ALA A 75 5.88 7.71 1.64
CA ALA A 75 5.67 6.31 2.00
C ALA A 75 4.18 5.93 1.96
N PHE A 76 3.29 6.76 2.51
CA PHE A 76 1.86 6.55 2.48
C PHE A 76 1.33 6.45 1.04
N ARG A 77 1.64 7.44 0.20
CA ARG A 77 1.24 7.43 -1.22
C ARG A 77 1.72 6.18 -1.94
N LEU A 78 2.97 5.78 -1.70
CA LEU A 78 3.56 4.59 -2.30
C LEU A 78 2.88 3.30 -1.84
N LEU A 79 2.63 3.14 -0.53
CA LEU A 79 2.03 1.93 0.01
C LEU A 79 0.57 1.77 -0.41
N VAL A 80 -0.19 2.87 -0.51
CA VAL A 80 -1.56 2.83 -1.07
C VAL A 80 -1.53 2.44 -2.55
N ALA A 81 -0.62 3.00 -3.34
CA ALA A 81 -0.47 2.62 -4.74
C ALA A 81 -0.06 1.15 -4.90
N LEU A 82 0.89 0.67 -4.08
CA LEU A 82 1.34 -0.72 -4.05
C LEU A 82 0.21 -1.69 -3.71
N LEU A 83 -0.59 -1.35 -2.69
CA LEU A 83 -1.76 -2.14 -2.34
C LEU A 83 -2.70 -2.27 -3.54
N GLY A 84 -2.99 -1.16 -4.23
CA GLY A 84 -3.86 -1.16 -5.40
C GLY A 84 -3.32 -2.01 -6.56
N VAL A 85 -2.02 -1.89 -6.88
CA VAL A 85 -1.37 -2.69 -7.94
C VAL A 85 -1.39 -4.18 -7.60
N ALA A 86 -0.99 -4.52 -6.38
CA ALA A 86 -0.95 -5.91 -5.91
C ALA A 86 -2.34 -6.54 -5.89
N ASP A 87 -3.36 -5.80 -5.43
CA ASP A 87 -4.73 -6.26 -5.39
C ASP A 87 -5.33 -6.45 -6.80
N GLU A 88 -5.09 -5.51 -7.71
CA GLU A 88 -5.51 -5.62 -9.11
C GLU A 88 -4.89 -6.85 -9.80
N ARG A 89 -3.57 -7.04 -9.65
CA ARG A 89 -2.88 -8.24 -10.14
C ARG A 89 -3.42 -9.51 -9.50
N ARG A 90 -3.64 -9.50 -8.19
CA ARG A 90 -4.19 -10.66 -7.46
C ARG A 90 -5.56 -11.03 -8.01
N ARG A 91 -6.44 -10.04 -8.23
CA ARG A 91 -7.78 -10.28 -8.78
C ARG A 91 -7.71 -10.86 -10.19
N ALA A 92 -6.86 -10.31 -11.04
CA ALA A 92 -6.66 -10.78 -12.41
C ALA A 92 -6.10 -12.21 -12.48
N CYS A 93 -5.17 -12.58 -11.59
CA CYS A 93 -4.49 -13.88 -11.66
C CYS A 93 -5.14 -15.01 -10.84
N PHE A 94 -5.83 -14.68 -9.75
CA PHE A 94 -6.30 -15.69 -8.78
C PHE A 94 -7.80 -15.63 -8.48
N CYS A 95 -8.51 -14.64 -9.01
CA CYS A 95 -9.95 -14.46 -8.75
C CYS A 95 -10.79 -14.29 -10.04
N ALA A 96 -10.17 -14.45 -11.23
CA ALA A 96 -10.86 -14.28 -12.50
C ALA A 96 -11.97 -15.33 -12.73
N ASP A 97 -11.78 -16.56 -12.24
CA ASP A 97 -12.74 -17.67 -12.39
C ASP A 97 -13.66 -17.82 -11.16
N GLY A 98 -13.83 -16.74 -10.39
CA GLY A 98 -14.54 -16.71 -9.11
C GLY A 98 -13.60 -16.87 -7.91
N CYS A 99 -13.98 -16.29 -6.77
CA CYS A 99 -13.17 -16.38 -5.55
C CYS A 99 -14.05 -16.52 -4.30
N GLY A 100 -13.68 -17.37 -3.34
CA GLY A 100 -14.48 -17.56 -2.12
C GLY A 100 -14.37 -16.44 -1.07
N HIS A 101 -13.77 -15.29 -1.39
CA HIS A 101 -13.52 -14.25 -0.39
C HIS A 101 -14.76 -13.40 -0.16
N ALA A 102 -15.24 -13.36 1.09
CA ALA A 102 -16.45 -12.63 1.47
C ALA A 102 -16.42 -11.15 1.07
N TRP A 103 -15.26 -10.48 1.11
CA TRP A 103 -15.11 -9.07 0.74
C TRP A 103 -15.14 -8.79 -0.77
N HIS A 104 -14.95 -9.80 -1.63
CA HIS A 104 -15.23 -9.67 -3.08
C HIS A 104 -16.70 -9.98 -3.40
N HIS A 105 -17.40 -10.62 -2.47
CA HIS A 105 -18.80 -11.03 -2.58
C HIS A 105 -19.73 -10.09 -1.80
N TRP A 106 -19.29 -8.88 -1.49
CA TRP A 106 -20.22 -7.82 -1.10
C TRP A 106 -21.04 -7.44 -2.33
N ALA A 107 -22.06 -8.26 -2.58
CA ALA A 107 -23.17 -7.91 -3.43
C ALA A 107 -23.69 -6.57 -2.94
N THR A 108 -23.83 -5.64 -3.88
CA THR A 108 -24.70 -4.49 -3.75
C THR A 108 -26.11 -5.06 -3.63
N ASP A 109 -26.50 -5.48 -2.42
CA ASP A 109 -27.89 -5.87 -2.15
C ASP A 109 -28.76 -4.63 -2.38
N GLY A 110 -29.36 -4.60 -3.58
CA GLY A 110 -30.55 -3.87 -3.96
C GLY A 110 -30.75 -2.47 -3.39
N ILE A 111 -30.34 -1.45 -4.15
CA ILE A 111 -31.16 -0.24 -4.28
C ILE A 111 -31.66 -0.20 -5.73
N LEU A 112 -32.73 -0.95 -5.98
CA LEU A 112 -33.74 -0.66 -7.00
C LEU A 112 -35.06 -0.43 -6.28
#